data_AF-A0A7C5XII9-F1
#
_entry.id   AF-A0A7C5XII9-F1
#
_cell.length_a   1.000
_cell.length_b   1.000
_cell.length_c   1.000
_cell.angle_alpha   90.00
_cell.angle_beta   90.00
_cell.angle_gamma   90.00
#
_symmetry.space_group_name_H-M   'P 1'
#
loop_
_entity.id
_entity.type
_entity.pdbx_description
1 polymer ?
#
loop_
_entity_poly.entity_id
_entity_poly.type
_entity_poly.pdbx_seq_one_letter_code
_entity_poly.pdbx_strand_id
1 'polypeptide(L)'
;MLMNLFQVEENAYEVSFCVMWGFVLALGWLVSGGNFWFGVLPVLFMSVGDAVTGIVRNILYKRRTKSWWGNLAMAVFSVPVGAAVLGVVGALAGAISSIVEHFESNPVDDNITVPLSAFLVVVLAKFSAPWLLST
;
A
#
# COMPACT_ATOMS: atom_id res chain seq x y z
N MET A 1 -3.53 -21.35 19.18
CA MET A 1 -2.41 -21.29 20.14
C MET A 1 -1.10 -21.12 19.38
N LEU A 2 -0.94 -19.97 18.72
CA LEU A 2 0.26 -19.61 17.92
C LEU A 2 0.44 -18.08 17.95
N MET A 3 -0.69 -17.35 18.03
CA MET A 3 -0.79 -15.91 18.17
C MET A 3 -0.10 -15.33 19.43
N ASN A 4 -0.22 -15.95 20.61
CA ASN A 4 0.32 -15.37 21.85
C ASN A 4 1.82 -15.58 22.09
N LEU A 5 2.55 -16.33 21.24
CA LEU A 5 3.99 -16.57 21.44
C LEU A 5 4.86 -15.50 20.77
N PHE A 6 4.31 -14.75 19.80
CA PHE A 6 4.97 -13.66 19.08
C PHE A 6 4.19 -12.33 19.12
N GLN A 7 2.90 -12.32 19.48
CA GLN A 7 2.13 -11.09 19.61
C GLN A 7 2.24 -10.52 21.02
N VAL A 8 3.04 -9.46 21.16
CA VAL A 8 2.71 -8.41 22.12
C VAL A 8 1.49 -7.69 21.54
N GLU A 9 0.47 -7.34 22.34
CA GLU A 9 -0.77 -6.68 21.88
C GLU A 9 -0.51 -5.42 21.02
N GLU A 10 0.65 -4.78 21.20
CA GLU A 10 1.12 -3.63 20.40
C GLU A 10 1.66 -3.98 19.00
N ASN A 11 1.89 -5.25 18.67
CA ASN A 11 2.65 -5.67 17.48
C ASN A 11 1.84 -6.52 16.47
N ALA A 12 0.50 -6.53 16.59
CA ALA A 12 -0.39 -7.26 15.68
C ALA A 12 -0.25 -6.81 14.20
N TYR A 13 0.12 -5.55 13.99
CA TYR A 13 0.36 -4.90 12.69
C TYR A 13 1.42 -5.62 11.84
N GLU A 14 2.51 -6.12 12.43
CA GLU A 14 3.58 -6.80 11.71
C GLU A 14 3.13 -8.14 11.10
N VAL A 15 2.22 -8.84 11.78
CA VAL A 15 1.67 -10.12 11.29
C VAL A 15 0.72 -9.86 10.11
N SER A 16 -0.17 -8.88 10.23
CA SER A 16 -1.04 -8.45 9.14
C SER A 16 -0.24 -8.03 7.91
N PHE A 17 0.83 -7.27 8.11
CA PHE A 17 1.74 -6.89 7.03
C PHE A 17 2.38 -8.10 6.36
N CYS A 18 3.00 -9.01 7.11
CA CYS A 18 3.65 -10.21 6.54
C CYS A 18 2.67 -11.08 5.73
N VAL A 19 1.45 -11.27 6.26
CA VAL A 19 0.41 -12.05 5.59
C VAL A 19 -0.06 -11.36 4.31
N MET A 20 -0.34 -10.05 4.37
CA MET A 20 -0.75 -9.27 3.20
C MET A 20 0.34 -9.20 2.13
N TRP A 21 1.59 -9.08 2.54
CA TRP A 21 2.74 -9.11 1.66
C TRP A 21 2.79 -10.38 0.83
N GLY A 22 2.77 -11.55 1.50
CA GLY A 22 2.76 -12.85 0.83
C GLY A 22 1.54 -13.05 -0.06
N PHE A 23 0.36 -12.64 0.42
CA PHE A 23 -0.90 -12.76 -0.30
C PHE A 23 -0.93 -11.91 -1.59
N VAL A 24 -0.58 -10.63 -1.49
CA VAL A 24 -0.60 -9.69 -2.63
C VAL A 24 0.48 -10.03 -3.64
N LEU A 25 1.65 -10.49 -3.21
CA LEU A 25 2.69 -10.99 -4.12
C LEU A 25 2.25 -12.25 -4.86
N ALA A 26 1.72 -13.25 -4.15
CA ALA A 26 1.25 -14.48 -4.75
C ALA A 26 0.09 -14.24 -5.73
N LEU A 27 -0.92 -13.47 -5.32
CA LEU A 27 -2.03 -13.12 -6.20
C LEU A 27 -1.60 -12.23 -7.36
N GLY A 28 -0.73 -11.25 -7.11
CA GLY A 28 -0.19 -10.38 -8.15
C GLY A 28 0.53 -11.17 -9.22
N TRP A 29 1.34 -12.16 -8.85
CA TRP A 29 1.99 -13.06 -9.78
C TRP A 29 0.99 -13.88 -10.61
N LEU A 30 0.02 -14.51 -9.94
CA LEU A 30 -0.99 -15.36 -10.59
C LEU A 30 -1.89 -14.58 -11.54
N VAL A 31 -2.38 -13.41 -11.11
CA VAL A 31 -3.28 -12.57 -11.89
C VAL A 31 -2.53 -11.91 -13.03
N SER A 32 -1.28 -11.48 -12.84
CA SER A 32 -0.52 -10.79 -13.87
C SER A 32 0.04 -11.73 -14.95
N GLY A 33 0.14 -13.03 -14.68
CA GLY A 33 0.74 -14.01 -15.59
C GLY A 33 2.26 -13.98 -15.58
N GLY A 34 2.87 -13.55 -14.47
CA GLY A 34 4.33 -13.50 -14.28
C GLY A 34 4.95 -12.10 -14.15
N ASN A 35 4.15 -11.04 -14.16
CA ASN A 35 4.64 -9.69 -13.85
C ASN A 35 4.61 -9.46 -12.33
N PHE A 36 5.79 -9.44 -11.72
CA PHE A 36 5.95 -9.27 -10.27
C PHE A 36 5.54 -7.87 -9.77
N TRP A 37 5.55 -6.85 -10.63
CA TRP A 37 5.20 -5.48 -10.23
C TRP A 37 3.77 -5.32 -9.74
N PHE A 38 2.87 -6.19 -10.17
CA PHE A 38 1.47 -6.21 -9.71
C PHE A 38 1.34 -6.46 -8.21
N GLY A 39 2.26 -7.25 -7.63
CA GLY A 39 2.29 -7.52 -6.20
C GLY A 39 3.29 -6.65 -5.44
N VAL A 40 4.42 -6.31 -6.06
CA VAL A 40 5.47 -5.50 -5.43
C VAL A 40 5.03 -4.06 -5.24
N LEU A 41 4.30 -3.48 -6.20
CA LEU A 41 3.91 -2.07 -6.14
C LEU A 41 2.96 -1.76 -4.94
N PRO A 42 1.88 -2.53 -4.70
CA PRO A 42 1.04 -2.32 -3.52
C PRO A 42 1.79 -2.43 -2.18
N VAL A 43 2.72 -3.37 -2.09
CA VAL A 43 3.59 -3.54 -0.93
C VAL A 43 4.51 -2.34 -0.71
N LEU A 44 5.10 -1.81 -1.78
CA LEU A 44 5.98 -0.66 -1.72
C LEU A 44 5.24 0.58 -1.23
N PHE A 45 3.99 0.76 -1.68
CA PHE A 45 3.17 1.88 -1.21
C PHE A 45 2.88 1.81 0.26
N MET A 46 2.59 0.63 0.80
CA MET A 46 2.36 0.49 2.23
C MET A 46 3.68 0.68 3.00
N SER A 47 4.74 -0.07 2.69
CA SER A 47 5.93 -0.08 3.54
C SER A 47 6.73 1.22 3.46
N VAL A 48 7.02 1.69 2.24
CA VAL A 48 7.80 2.91 2.03
C VAL A 48 6.91 4.15 2.17
N GLY A 49 5.66 4.08 1.72
CA GLY A 49 4.72 5.18 1.87
C GLY A 49 4.40 5.49 3.33
N ASP A 50 4.20 4.47 4.18
CA ASP A 50 4.04 4.69 5.62
C ASP A 50 5.33 5.21 6.26
N ALA A 51 6.50 4.70 5.88
CA ALA A 51 7.78 5.25 6.37
C ALA A 51 7.94 6.75 6.04
N VAL A 52 7.66 7.16 4.81
CA VAL A 52 7.67 8.59 4.39
C VAL A 52 6.68 9.41 5.21
N THR A 53 5.48 8.87 5.39
CA THR A 53 4.41 9.48 6.16
C THR A 53 4.80 9.67 7.63
N GLY A 54 5.41 8.64 8.24
CA GLY A 54 5.93 8.66 9.60
C GLY A 54 7.04 9.69 9.80
N ILE A 55 7.97 9.81 8.84
CA ILE A 55 9.03 10.84 8.88
C ILE A 55 8.43 12.24 8.88
N VAL A 56 7.51 12.52 7.94
CA VAL A 56 6.88 13.84 7.82
C VAL A 56 6.02 14.17 9.04
N ARG A 57 5.24 13.21 9.53
CA ARG A 57 4.44 13.35 10.77
C ARG A 57 5.33 13.63 11.98
N ASN A 58 6.46 12.92 12.11
CA ASN A 58 7.40 13.11 13.22
C ASN A 58 8.05 14.50 13.21
N ILE A 59 8.44 14.99 12.02
CA ILE A 59 9.05 16.32 11.87
C ILE A 59 8.04 17.43 12.20
N LEU A 60 6.81 17.34 11.70
CA LEU A 60 5.80 18.41 11.84
C LEU A 60 5.11 18.42 13.21
N TYR A 61 4.73 17.25 13.72
CA TYR A 61 3.83 17.13 14.87
C TYR A 61 4.47 16.51 16.11
N LYS A 62 5.63 15.84 15.97
CA LYS A 62 6.34 15.11 17.04
C LYS A 62 5.46 14.13 17.83
N ARG A 63 4.31 13.76 17.27
CA ARG A 63 3.30 12.84 17.82
C ARG A 63 2.72 12.03 16.68
N ARG A 64 2.24 10.82 16.97
CA ARG A 64 1.48 9.98 16.02
C ARG A 64 0.11 10.64 15.79
N THR A 65 0.03 11.56 14.84
CA THR A 65 -1.23 12.15 14.39
C THR A 65 -1.41 11.87 12.92
N LYS A 66 -2.61 11.43 12.53
CA LYS A 66 -2.97 11.33 11.11
C LYS A 66 -3.18 12.73 10.56
N SER A 67 -2.20 13.19 9.81
CA SER A 67 -2.23 14.51 9.18
C SER A 67 -2.35 14.37 7.66
N TRP A 68 -3.07 15.31 7.06
CA TRP A 68 -3.11 15.47 5.61
C TRP A 68 -1.73 15.69 4.98
N TRP A 69 -0.78 16.25 5.74
CA TRP A 69 0.61 16.40 5.29
C TRP A 69 1.33 15.06 5.13
N GLY A 70 1.07 14.10 6.01
CA GLY A 70 1.58 12.74 5.86
C GLY A 70 1.04 12.08 4.58
N ASN A 71 -0.27 12.19 4.35
CA ASN A 71 -0.91 11.65 3.14
C ASN A 71 -0.41 12.33 1.86
N LEU A 72 -0.20 13.64 1.89
CA LEU A 72 0.42 14.37 0.77
C LEU A 72 1.84 13.85 0.51
N ALA A 73 2.63 13.61 1.55
CA ALA A 73 3.98 13.05 1.40
C ALA A 73 3.93 11.63 0.82
N MET A 74 3.00 10.80 1.29
CA MET A 74 2.74 9.48 0.71
C MET A 74 2.36 9.58 -0.77
N ALA A 75 1.49 10.51 -1.15
CA ALA A 75 1.06 10.72 -2.54
C ALA A 75 2.25 11.16 -3.42
N VAL A 76 3.06 12.10 -2.93
CA VAL A 76 4.27 12.60 -3.63
C VAL A 76 5.28 11.48 -3.88
N PHE A 77 5.32 10.46 -3.03
CA PHE A 77 6.16 9.28 -3.25
C PHE A 77 5.47 8.23 -4.14
N SER A 78 4.27 7.80 -3.76
CA SER A 78 3.57 6.66 -4.37
C SER A 78 3.07 6.95 -5.78
N VAL A 79 2.64 8.18 -6.10
CA VAL A 79 2.14 8.53 -7.44
C VAL A 79 3.26 8.48 -8.49
N PRO A 80 4.43 9.13 -8.29
CA PRO A 80 5.52 9.04 -9.26
C PRO A 80 6.12 7.63 -9.36
N VAL A 81 6.29 6.93 -8.24
CA VAL A 81 6.80 5.55 -8.25
C VAL A 81 5.82 4.62 -8.99
N GLY A 82 4.53 4.74 -8.72
CA GLY A 82 3.49 4.03 -9.45
C GLY A 82 3.50 4.35 -10.95
N ALA A 83 3.61 5.64 -11.30
CA ALA A 83 3.69 6.09 -12.69
C ALA A 83 4.89 5.48 -13.42
N ALA A 84 6.06 5.41 -12.76
CA ALA A 84 7.27 4.87 -13.34
C ALA A 84 7.22 3.36 -13.57
N VAL A 85 6.44 2.62 -12.75
CA VAL A 85 6.41 1.15 -12.78
C VAL A 85 5.26 0.58 -13.61
N LEU A 86 4.03 1.08 -13.42
CA LEU A 86 2.81 0.59 -14.09
C LEU A 86 2.07 1.69 -14.87
N GLY A 87 2.73 2.81 -15.15
CA GLY A 87 2.15 3.89 -15.94
C GLY A 87 0.99 4.57 -15.22
N VAL A 88 -0.01 4.99 -15.98
CA VAL A 88 -1.17 5.74 -15.46
C VAL A 88 -1.89 4.95 -14.36
N VAL A 89 -1.98 3.62 -14.50
CA VAL A 89 -2.61 2.75 -13.51
C VAL A 89 -1.85 2.76 -12.19
N GLY A 90 -0.52 2.66 -12.23
CA GLY A 90 0.30 2.72 -11.02
C GLY A 90 0.20 4.09 -10.33
N ALA A 91 0.14 5.17 -11.11
CA ALA A 91 -0.07 6.52 -10.58
C ALA A 91 -1.42 6.64 -9.85
N LEU A 92 -2.49 6.12 -10.46
CA LEU A 92 -3.83 6.07 -9.85
C LEU A 92 -3.86 5.20 -8.59
N ALA A 93 -3.19 4.04 -8.62
CA ALA A 93 -3.08 3.17 -7.45
C ALA A 93 -2.39 3.89 -6.28
N GLY A 94 -1.29 4.60 -6.53
CA GLY A 94 -0.59 5.40 -5.52
C GLY A 94 -1.45 6.53 -4.97
N ALA A 95 -2.17 7.24 -5.83
CA ALA A 95 -3.09 8.30 -5.41
C ALA A 95 -4.21 7.75 -4.51
N ILE A 96 -4.85 6.65 -4.90
CA ILE A 96 -5.92 6.03 -4.12
C ILE A 96 -5.38 5.51 -2.78
N SER A 97 -4.26 4.81 -2.78
CA SER A 97 -3.59 4.36 -1.54
C SER A 97 -3.30 5.51 -0.58
N SER A 98 -2.79 6.63 -1.09
CA SER A 98 -2.51 7.81 -0.27
C SER A 98 -3.77 8.46 0.32
N ILE A 99 -4.94 8.27 -0.28
CA ILE A 99 -6.21 8.75 0.25
C ILE A 99 -6.75 7.75 1.28
N VAL A 100 -6.71 6.45 0.96
CA VAL A 100 -7.19 5.35 1.82
C VAL A 100 -6.47 5.34 3.17
N GLU A 101 -5.16 5.62 3.20
CA GLU A 101 -4.35 5.82 4.41
C GLU A 101 -5.00 6.79 5.43
N HIS A 102 -5.65 7.86 4.93
CA HIS A 102 -6.30 8.85 5.81
C HIS A 102 -7.52 8.27 6.51
N PHE A 103 -8.26 7.42 5.80
CA PHE A 103 -9.55 6.87 6.20
C PHE A 103 -9.44 5.59 7.03
N GLU A 104 -8.23 5.10 7.31
CA GLU A 104 -8.06 3.95 8.19
C GLU A 104 -8.69 4.26 9.56
N SER A 105 -9.80 3.57 9.79
CA SER A 105 -10.70 3.65 10.92
C SER A 105 -10.64 2.29 11.60
N ASN A 106 -10.23 2.30 12.87
CA ASN A 106 -10.19 1.12 13.71
C ASN A 106 -11.58 0.42 13.63
N PRO A 107 -11.66 -0.85 13.17
CA PRO A 107 -10.69 -1.92 13.44
C PRO A 107 -9.84 -2.41 12.24
N VAL A 108 -9.90 -1.79 11.06
CA VAL A 108 -9.18 -2.31 9.87
C VAL A 108 -7.85 -1.59 9.68
N ASP A 109 -6.77 -2.37 9.63
CA ASP A 109 -5.36 -1.99 9.57
C ASP A 109 -4.94 -1.39 8.19
N ASP A 110 -4.15 -0.32 8.19
CA ASP A 110 -3.52 0.30 7.01
C ASP A 110 -2.65 -0.70 6.21
N ASN A 111 -2.01 -1.63 6.91
CA ASN A 111 -1.22 -2.72 6.35
C ASN A 111 -2.05 -3.67 5.48
N ILE A 112 -3.38 -3.64 5.62
CA ILE A 112 -4.33 -4.39 4.79
C ILE A 112 -4.96 -3.47 3.76
N THR A 113 -5.50 -2.32 4.18
CA THR A 113 -6.29 -1.45 3.29
C THR A 113 -5.46 -0.80 2.19
N VAL A 114 -4.22 -0.40 2.48
CA VAL A 114 -3.33 0.25 1.50
C VAL A 114 -2.89 -0.74 0.41
N PRO A 115 -2.32 -1.92 0.73
CA PRO A 115 -1.97 -2.89 -0.31
C PRO A 115 -3.19 -3.40 -1.06
N LEU A 116 -4.31 -3.66 -0.37
CA LEU A 116 -5.52 -4.18 -1.02
C LEU A 116 -6.11 -3.16 -2.00
N SER A 117 -6.17 -1.88 -1.64
CA SER A 117 -6.69 -0.83 -2.52
C SER A 117 -5.83 -0.65 -3.77
N ALA A 118 -4.51 -0.56 -3.62
CA ALA A 118 -3.60 -0.52 -4.77
C ALA A 118 -3.71 -1.76 -5.65
N PHE A 119 -3.76 -2.95 -5.04
CA PHE A 119 -3.90 -4.20 -5.76
C PHE A 119 -5.19 -4.26 -6.57
N LEU A 120 -6.32 -3.88 -5.98
CA LEU A 120 -7.62 -3.85 -6.66
C LEU A 120 -7.61 -2.90 -7.85
N VAL A 121 -7.01 -1.71 -7.73
CA VAL A 121 -6.90 -0.75 -8.84
C VAL A 121 -6.12 -1.37 -10.00
N VAL A 122 -4.98 -1.97 -9.73
CA VAL A 122 -4.13 -2.60 -10.75
C VAL A 122 -4.82 -3.80 -11.40
N VAL A 123 -5.49 -4.65 -10.62
CA VAL A 123 -6.22 -5.81 -11.13
C VAL A 123 -7.42 -5.40 -11.98
N LEU A 124 -8.23 -4.45 -11.51
CA LEU A 124 -9.38 -3.93 -12.26
C LEU A 124 -8.94 -3.29 -13.57
N ALA A 125 -7.83 -2.54 -13.56
CA ALA A 125 -7.27 -1.97 -14.77
C ALA A 125 -6.80 -3.04 -15.75
N LYS A 126 -6.18 -4.12 -15.27
CA LYS A 126 -5.78 -5.24 -16.15
C LYS A 126 -6.97 -5.84 -16.90
N PHE A 127 -8.12 -5.99 -16.25
CA PHE A 127 -9.30 -6.59 -16.89
C PHE A 127 -10.13 -5.60 -17.71
N SER A 128 -10.20 -4.33 -17.29
CA SER A 128 -11.12 -3.34 -17.87
C SER A 128 -10.43 -2.39 -18.86
N ALA A 129 -9.17 -2.06 -18.61
CA ALA A 129 -8.40 -1.07 -19.36
C ALA A 129 -6.89 -1.42 -19.44
N PRO A 130 -6.53 -2.59 -20.00
CA PRO A 130 -5.13 -3.05 -20.02
C PRO A 130 -4.18 -2.13 -20.78
N TRP A 131 -4.69 -1.31 -21.71
CA TRP A 131 -3.90 -0.35 -22.49
C TRP A 131 -3.33 0.82 -21.65
N LEU A 132 -3.81 1.01 -20.41
CA LEU A 132 -3.29 2.02 -19.49
C LEU A 132 -2.09 1.54 -18.67
N LEU A 133 -1.82 0.24 -18.68
CA LEU A 133 -0.64 -0.35 -18.06
C LEU A 133 0.56 -0.15 -18.99
N SER A 134 1.66 0.35 -18.45
CA SER A 134 2.94 0.28 -19.15
C SER A 134 3.40 -1.19 -19.18
N THR A 135 3.40 -1.80 -20.37
CA THR A 135 3.96 -3.14 -20.64
C THR A 135 5.45 -3.21 -20.38
#